data_AF-A0A5P9HZJ3-F1
#
_entry.id   AF-A0A5P9HZJ3-F1
#
_cell.length_a   1.000
_cell.length_b   1.000
_cell.length_c   1.000
_cell.angle_alpha   90.00
_cell.angle_beta   90.00
_cell.angle_gamma   90.00
#
_symmetry.space_group_name_H-M   'P 1'
#
loop_
_entity.id
_entity.type
_entity.pdbx_description
1 polymer ?
#
loop_
_entity_poly.entity_id
_entity_poly.type
_entity_poly.pdbx_seq_one_letter_code
_entity_poly.pdbx_strand_id
1 'polypeptide(L)'
;MNLTPIMDGLERSGATGAEAKAVARLGFLEWVFAYPGTVTAHAVREALAEPVMQNPGSAAARAFVDFLEEARYAVPMARGRRGRASRLVH
;
A
#
# COMPACT_ATOMS: atom_id res chain seq x y z
N MET A 1 4.15 7.61 8.06
CA MET A 1 4.19 6.40 8.90
C MET A 1 5.40 5.57 8.51
N ASN A 2 6.06 4.90 9.46
CA ASN A 2 7.14 3.95 9.18
C ASN A 2 6.56 2.57 8.81
N LEU A 3 7.13 1.91 7.81
CA LEU A 3 6.75 0.57 7.34
C LEU A 3 7.40 -0.58 8.12
N THR A 4 8.49 -0.31 8.85
CA THR A 4 9.21 -1.33 9.64
C THR A 4 8.30 -2.13 10.58
N PRO A 5 7.40 -1.52 11.39
CA PRO A 5 6.57 -2.28 12.32
C PRO A 5 5.58 -3.24 11.64
N ILE A 6 5.04 -2.82 10.48
CA ILE A 6 4.14 -3.64 9.66
C ILE A 6 4.92 -4.84 9.13
N MET A 7 6.10 -4.59 8.54
CA MET A 7 6.92 -5.67 7.99
C MET A 7 7.40 -6.64 9.06
N ASP A 8 7.84 -6.15 10.21
CA ASP A 8 8.23 -6.97 11.36
C ASP A 8 7.10 -7.89 11.84
N GLY A 9 5.86 -7.39 11.84
CA GLY A 9 4.67 -8.18 12.15
C GLY A 9 4.40 -9.27 11.11
N LEU A 10 4.56 -8.93 9.83
CA LEU A 10 4.39 -9.87 8.72
C LEU A 10 5.48 -10.95 8.72
N GLU A 11 6.73 -10.61 9.03
CA GLU A 11 7.84 -11.57 9.10
C GLU A 11 7.67 -12.59 10.22
N ARG A 12 7.07 -12.18 11.35
CA ARG A 12 6.73 -13.11 12.45
C ARG A 12 5.49 -13.95 12.18
N SER A 13 4.74 -13.66 11.12
CA SER A 13 3.52 -14.40 10.79
C SER A 13 3.85 -15.77 10.21
N GLY A 14 3.30 -16.82 10.82
CA GLY A 14 3.31 -18.19 10.28
C GLY A 14 2.23 -18.44 9.21
N ALA A 15 1.47 -17.41 8.82
CA ALA A 15 0.40 -17.56 7.84
C ALA A 15 0.94 -17.96 6.47
N THR A 16 0.20 -18.80 5.76
CA THR A 16 0.56 -19.28 4.41
C THR A 16 -0.64 -19.21 3.46
N GLY A 17 -0.38 -19.33 2.15
CA GLY A 17 -1.43 -19.39 1.13
C GLY A 17 -2.40 -18.21 1.20
N ALA A 18 -3.71 -18.51 1.31
CA ALA A 18 -4.75 -17.49 1.37
C ALA A 18 -4.68 -16.63 2.65
N GLU A 19 -4.25 -17.22 3.77
CA GLU A 19 -4.13 -16.49 5.04
C GLU A 19 -2.99 -15.47 4.98
N ALA A 20 -1.86 -15.84 4.38
CA ALA A 20 -0.74 -14.91 4.15
C ALA A 20 -1.21 -13.66 3.36
N LYS A 21 -2.02 -13.86 2.32
CA LYS A 21 -2.61 -12.76 1.53
C LYS A 21 -3.56 -11.91 2.36
N ALA A 22 -4.36 -12.51 3.24
CA ALA A 22 -5.28 -11.76 4.11
C ALA A 22 -4.53 -10.86 5.11
N VAL A 23 -3.50 -11.41 5.77
CA VAL A 23 -2.66 -10.66 6.73
C VAL A 23 -1.88 -9.55 6.00
N ALA A 24 -1.28 -9.87 4.85
CA ALA A 24 -0.60 -8.89 4.01
C ALA A 24 -1.52 -7.74 3.57
N ARG A 25 -2.76 -8.06 3.16
CA ARG A 25 -3.75 -7.06 2.77
C ARG A 25 -4.14 -6.15 3.93
N LEU A 26 -4.24 -6.69 5.14
CA LEU A 26 -4.50 -5.88 6.34
C LEU A 26 -3.34 -4.90 6.60
N GLY A 27 -2.10 -5.37 6.54
CA GLY A 27 -0.91 -4.51 6.67
C GLY A 27 -0.86 -3.43 5.59
N PHE A 28 -1.22 -3.76 4.35
CA PHE A 28 -1.31 -2.77 3.26
C PHE A 28 -2.35 -1.69 3.56
N LEU A 29 -3.55 -2.08 3.98
CA LEU A 29 -4.60 -1.13 4.34
C LEU A 29 -4.23 -0.27 5.54
N GLU A 30 -3.58 -0.85 6.55
CA GLU A 30 -3.06 -0.10 7.70
C GLU A 30 -2.09 1.00 7.25
N TRP A 31 -1.12 0.66 6.40
CA TRP A 31 -0.19 1.65 5.85
C TRP A 31 -0.92 2.74 5.05
N VAL A 32 -1.85 2.35 4.16
CA VAL A 32 -2.60 3.29 3.32
C VAL A 32 -3.40 4.28 4.17
N PHE A 33 -4.11 3.80 5.20
CA PHE A 33 -4.95 4.66 6.04
C PHE A 33 -4.15 5.52 7.01
N ALA A 34 -2.95 5.11 7.38
CA ALA A 34 -2.07 5.88 8.26
C ALA A 34 -1.09 6.80 7.50
N TYR A 35 -1.08 6.76 6.17
CA TYR A 35 -0.25 7.64 5.36
C TYR A 35 -0.78 9.09 5.44
N PRO A 36 0.07 10.09 5.71
CA PRO A 36 -0.38 11.48 5.75
C PRO A 36 -0.69 11.98 4.34
N GLY A 37 -1.97 11.97 3.99
CA GLY A 37 -2.49 12.41 2.69
C GLY A 37 -2.84 11.25 1.76
N THR A 38 -2.84 11.53 0.45
CA THR A 38 -3.18 10.52 -0.55
C THR A 38 -1.95 9.66 -0.88
N VAL A 39 -2.08 8.34 -0.77
CA VAL A 39 -1.09 7.41 -1.30
C VAL A 39 -1.05 7.55 -2.82
N THR A 40 0.10 7.97 -3.33
CA THR A 40 0.36 8.11 -4.76
C THR A 40 1.29 6.99 -5.25
N ALA A 41 1.39 6.79 -6.56
CA ALA A 41 2.41 5.89 -7.12
C ALA A 41 3.83 6.29 -6.75
N HIS A 42 4.10 7.57 -6.46
CA HIS A 42 5.40 7.98 -5.92
C HIS A 42 5.57 7.47 -4.49
N ALA A 43 4.57 7.65 -3.61
CA ALA A 43 4.60 7.12 -2.24
C ALA A 43 4.80 5.60 -2.19
N VAL A 44 4.19 4.86 -3.12
CA VAL A 44 4.38 3.41 -3.25
C VAL A 44 5.80 3.05 -3.70
N ARG A 45 6.40 3.82 -4.62
CA ARG A 45 7.80 3.61 -5.03
C ARG A 45 8.78 3.87 -3.89
N GLU A 46 8.56 4.93 -3.12
CA GLU A 46 9.38 5.23 -1.94
C GLU A 46 9.28 4.10 -0.91
N ALA A 47 8.07 3.60 -0.65
CA ALA A 47 7.85 2.44 0.22
C ALA A 47 8.61 1.19 -0.26
N LEU A 48 8.52 0.86 -1.56
CA LEU A 48 9.24 -0.27 -2.15
C LEU A 48 10.76 -0.10 -2.15
N ALA A 49 11.27 1.12 -2.10
CA ALA A 49 12.70 1.40 -2.03
C ALA A 49 13.28 1.23 -0.61
N GLU A 50 12.44 1.08 0.42
CA GLU A 50 12.93 0.88 1.78
C GLU A 50 13.71 -0.45 1.91
N PRO A 51 14.82 -0.48 2.68
CA PRO A 51 15.64 -1.70 2.84
C PRO A 51 14.86 -2.90 3.36
N VAL A 52 13.86 -2.65 4.21
CA VAL A 52 13.01 -3.67 4.82
C VAL A 52 12.13 -4.41 3.80
N MET A 53 11.94 -3.85 2.60
CA MET A 53 11.16 -4.45 1.51
C MET A 53 11.97 -5.35 0.57
N GLN A 54 13.30 -5.32 0.62
CA GLN A 54 14.14 -5.94 -0.41
C GLN A 54 14.27 -7.47 -0.30
N ASN A 55 14.04 -8.05 0.88
CA ASN A 55 14.21 -9.49 1.10
C ASN A 55 13.19 -10.06 2.09
N PRO A 56 11.91 -10.14 1.70
CA PRO A 56 10.86 -10.66 2.57
C PRO A 56 11.01 -12.19 2.81
N GLY A 57 11.11 -12.57 4.08
CA GLY A 57 11.33 -13.94 4.54
C GLY A 57 10.04 -14.76 4.61
N SER A 58 8.98 -14.20 5.19
CA SER A 58 7.69 -14.88 5.36
C SER A 58 6.79 -14.80 4.12
N ALA A 59 5.82 -15.74 4.02
CA ALA A 59 4.83 -15.70 2.94
C ALA A 59 3.94 -14.45 3.01
N ALA A 60 3.65 -13.94 4.21
CA ALA A 60 2.87 -12.73 4.40
C ALA A 60 3.67 -11.47 4.01
N ALA A 61 4.96 -11.40 4.36
CA ALA A 61 5.83 -10.29 3.96
C ALA A 61 5.99 -10.22 2.44
N ARG A 62 6.15 -11.38 1.77
CA ARG A 62 6.20 -11.46 0.29
C ARG A 62 4.91 -10.96 -0.34
N ALA A 63 3.76 -11.47 0.13
CA ALA A 63 2.46 -11.05 -0.39
C ALA A 63 2.17 -9.56 -0.16
N PHE A 64 2.73 -8.96 0.90
CA PHE A 64 2.63 -7.52 1.13
C PHE A 64 3.42 -6.70 0.11
N VAL A 65 4.65 -7.13 -0.21
CA VAL A 65 5.45 -6.52 -1.29
C VAL A 65 4.74 -6.64 -2.63
N ASP A 66 4.12 -7.80 -2.90
CA ASP A 66 3.31 -7.99 -4.12
C ASP A 66 2.16 -6.98 -4.22
N PHE A 67 1.44 -6.70 -3.12
CA PHE A 67 0.39 -5.67 -3.11
C PHE A 67 0.92 -4.27 -3.37
N LEU A 68 2.11 -3.93 -2.85
CA LEU A 68 2.75 -2.65 -3.14
C LEU A 68 3.16 -2.57 -4.62
N GLU A 69 3.72 -3.63 -5.19
CA GLU A 69 4.04 -3.67 -6.62
C GLU A 69 2.79 -3.55 -7.50
N GLU A 70 1.70 -4.24 -7.17
CA GLU A 70 0.42 -4.07 -7.87
C GLU A 70 -0.09 -2.61 -7.78
N ALA A 71 -0.02 -2.01 -6.60
CA ALA A 71 -0.40 -0.61 -6.38
C ALA A 71 0.49 0.38 -7.13
N ARG A 72 1.76 0.04 -7.40
CA ARG A 72 2.71 0.84 -8.19
C ARG A 72 2.19 1.08 -9.61
N TYR A 73 1.55 0.08 -10.19
CA TYR A 73 1.01 0.10 -11.55
C TYR A 73 -0.45 0.56 -11.60
N ALA A 74 -1.16 0.53 -10.48
CA ALA A 74 -2.51 1.04 -10.37
C ALA A 74 -2.53 2.60 -10.31
N VAL A 75 -2.48 3.28 -11.47
CA VAL A 75 -2.63 4.76 -11.54
C VAL A 75 -3.62 5.17 -12.63
N PRO A 76 -4.56 6.12 -12.43
CA PRO A 76 -4.92 6.89 -11.22
C PRO A 76 -6.40 6.69 -10.79
N MET A 77 -6.66 5.98 -9.69
CA MET A 77 -7.96 6.10 -9.01
C MET A 77 -7.98 7.33 -8.11
N ALA A 78 -8.22 8.47 -8.75
CA ALA A 78 -8.95 9.64 -8.25
C ALA A 78 -8.48 10.85 -9.06
N ARG A 79 -9.04 11.01 -10.25
CA ARG A 79 -9.29 12.36 -10.76
C ARG A 79 -10.13 13.03 -9.69
N GLY A 80 -9.49 13.80 -8.81
CA GLY A 80 -10.15 14.66 -7.86
C GLY A 80 -11.31 15.32 -8.60
N ARG A 81 -12.51 15.20 -8.02
CA ARG A 81 -13.79 15.64 -8.57
C ARG A 81 -13.64 17.11 -8.97
N ARG A 82 -13.15 17.35 -10.20
CA ARG A 82 -12.91 18.69 -10.74
C ARG A 82 -14.29 19.32 -10.75
N GLY A 83 -14.48 20.27 -9.85
CA GLY A 83 -15.77 20.86 -9.56
C GLY A 83 -16.49 21.12 -10.86
N ARG A 84 -17.73 20.62 -10.98
CA ARG A 84 -18.67 21.20 -11.92
C ARG A 84 -18.84 22.64 -11.44
N ALA A 85 -18.02 23.53 -11.97
CA ALA A 85 -18.32 24.93 -12.00
C ALA A 85 -19.59 25.02 -12.84
N SER A 86 -20.73 24.96 -12.16
CA SER A 86 -22.01 25.39 -12.70
C SER A 86 -21.82 26.85 -13.10
N ARG A 87 -21.45 27.10 -14.36
CA ARG A 87 -21.72 28.39 -14.98
C ARG A 87 -23.22 28.45 -15.22
N LEU A 88 -23.93 28.84 -14.17
CA LEU A 88 -25.26 29.43 -14.25
C LEU A 88 -25.06 30.92 -14.04
N VAL A 89 -24.94 31.66 -15.14
CA VAL A 89 -25.12 33.11 -15.36
C VAL A 89 -24.74 33.33 -16.83
N HIS A 90 -25.50 33.97 -17.72
CA HIS A 90 -26.65 34.86 -17.59
C HIS A 90 -27.41 34.85 -18.92
#